data_AF-M2NAH4-F1
#
_entry.id   AF-M2NAH4-F1
#
_cell.length_a   1.000
_cell.length_b   1.000
_cell.length_c   1.000
_cell.angle_alpha   90.00
_cell.angle_beta   90.00
_cell.angle_gamma   90.00
#
_symmetry.space_group_name_H-M   'P 1'
#
loop_
_entity.id
_entity.type
_entity.pdbx_description
1 polymer ?
#
loop_
_entity_poly.entity_id
_entity_poly.type
_entity_poly.pdbx_seq_one_letter_code
_entity_poly.pdbx_strand_id
1 'polypeptide(L)' 'MALESTTSQAYEEQHVHSVYEQIASHFSSTRYKPWPIIERFLRNLSDGSVGLDVGCGNGKYLAVNRNIFIIGSDR' A
#
# COMPACT_ATOMS: atom_id res chain seq x y z
N MET A 1 19.56 10.69 -27.33
CA MET A 1 19.47 9.64 -26.30
C MET A 1 18.19 9.85 -25.49
N ALA A 2 17.03 9.69 -26.15
CA ALA A 2 15.70 9.99 -25.57
C ALA A 2 14.57 9.15 -26.21
N LEU A 3 14.91 7.92 -26.67
CA LEU A 3 13.95 7.04 -27.37
C LEU A 3 13.59 5.76 -26.60
N GLU A 4 14.27 5.46 -25.49
CA GLU A 4 14.00 4.25 -24.69
C GLU A 4 12.97 4.44 -23.57
N SER A 5 12.80 5.67 -23.05
CA SER A 5 11.97 5.89 -21.84
C SER A 5 10.46 5.80 -22.10
N THR A 6 10.00 6.18 -23.30
CA THR A 6 8.57 6.14 -23.65
C THR A 6 8.07 4.70 -23.81
N THR A 7 8.93 3.82 -24.32
CA THR A 7 8.64 2.41 -24.53
C THR A 7 8.61 1.63 -23.23
N SER A 8 9.54 1.89 -22.30
CA SER A 8 9.55 1.23 -20.99
C SER A 8 8.37 1.64 -20.12
N GLN A 9 8.04 2.94 -20.07
CA GLN A 9 6.89 3.43 -19.30
C GLN A 9 5.57 2.91 -19.88
N ALA A 10 5.40 2.92 -21.20
CA ALA A 10 4.20 2.34 -21.84
C ALA A 10 4.10 0.83 -21.59
N TYR A 11 5.23 0.12 -21.60
CA TYR A 11 5.26 -1.30 -21.29
C TYR A 11 4.85 -1.57 -19.83
N GLU A 12 5.35 -0.80 -18.88
CA GLU A 12 4.96 -0.89 -17.46
C GLU A 12 3.48 -0.53 -17.25
N GLU A 13 2.99 0.52 -17.91
CA GLU A 13 1.57 0.91 -17.83
C GLU A 13 0.65 -0.23 -18.30
N GLN A 14 1.00 -0.88 -19.41
CA GLN A 14 0.21 -1.96 -19.98
C GLN A 14 0.28 -3.25 -19.15
N HIS A 15 1.46 -3.64 -18.68
CA HIS A 15 1.68 -4.96 -18.07
C HIS A 15 1.68 -4.96 -16.53
N VAL A 16 1.77 -3.79 -15.91
CA VAL A 16 1.76 -3.63 -14.45
C VAL A 16 0.54 -2.82 -14.02
N HIS A 17 0.47 -1.53 -14.35
CA HIS A 17 -0.57 -0.66 -13.82
C HIS A 17 -1.97 -1.06 -14.27
N SER A 18 -2.18 -1.32 -15.57
CA SER A 18 -3.47 -1.77 -16.10
C SER A 18 -3.93 -3.10 -15.48
N VAL A 19 -2.99 -4.01 -15.19
CA VAL A 19 -3.29 -5.29 -14.54
C VAL A 19 -3.71 -5.07 -13.09
N TYR A 20 -2.97 -4.23 -12.35
CA TYR A 20 -3.34 -3.86 -10.98
C TYR A 20 -4.71 -3.20 -10.92
N GLU A 21 -5.01 -2.27 -11.83
CA GLU A 21 -6.31 -1.58 -11.90
C GLU A 21 -7.46 -2.58 -12.09
N GLN A 22 -7.29 -3.56 -12.99
CA GLN A 22 -8.30 -4.59 -13.24
C GLN A 22 -8.57 -5.48 -12.03
N ILE A 23 -7.56 -5.78 -11.21
CA ILE A 23 -7.67 -6.71 -10.09
C ILE A 23 -7.81 -6.01 -8.73
N ALA A 24 -7.70 -4.67 -8.66
CA ALA A 24 -7.62 -3.91 -7.42
C ALA A 24 -8.80 -4.17 -6.48
N SER A 25 -10.04 -4.21 -7.03
CA SER A 25 -11.26 -4.46 -6.26
C SER A 25 -11.25 -5.85 -5.60
N HIS A 26 -10.87 -6.88 -6.34
CA HIS A 26 -10.77 -8.25 -5.84
C HIS A 26 -9.62 -8.44 -4.84
N PHE A 27 -8.49 -7.77 -5.07
CA PHE A 27 -7.37 -7.79 -4.11
C PHE A 27 -7.75 -7.12 -2.79
N SER A 28 -8.43 -5.97 -2.87
CA SER A 28 -8.89 -5.26 -1.68
C SER A 28 -9.90 -6.10 -0.88
N SER A 29 -10.84 -6.78 -1.56
CA SER A 29 -11.87 -7.60 -0.92
C SER A 29 -11.33 -8.89 -0.31
N THR A 30 -10.32 -9.52 -0.90
CA THR A 30 -9.76 -10.79 -0.41
C THR A 30 -8.61 -10.62 0.58
N ARG A 31 -7.92 -9.47 0.57
CA ARG A 31 -6.74 -9.19 1.42
C ARG A 31 -6.97 -8.09 2.45
N TYR A 32 -8.22 -7.86 2.84
CA TYR A 32 -8.62 -6.81 3.80
C TYR A 32 -8.07 -7.00 5.21
N LYS A 33 -7.76 -8.23 5.65
CA LYS A 33 -7.27 -8.48 7.00
C LYS A 33 -5.79 -8.08 7.17
N PRO A 34 -5.45 -7.32 8.23
CA PRO A 34 -4.07 -7.13 8.64
C PRO A 34 -3.37 -8.46 8.91
N TRP A 35 -2.08 -8.54 8.60
CA TRP A 35 -1.28 -9.71 8.94
C TRP A 35 -1.02 -9.72 10.45
N PRO A 36 -1.21 -10.86 11.16
CA PRO A 36 -1.13 -10.90 12.62
C PRO A 36 0.18 -10.36 13.22
N ILE A 37 1.31 -10.58 12.53
CA ILE A 37 2.61 -10.08 12.97
C ILE A 37 2.71 -8.56 12.91
N ILE A 38 2.18 -7.94 11.86
CA ILE A 38 2.17 -6.49 11.69
C ILE A 38 1.16 -5.86 12.64
N GLU A 39 -0.01 -6.48 12.81
CA GLU A 39 -0.99 -6.02 13.79
C GLU A 39 -0.41 -5.98 15.20
N ARG A 40 0.27 -7.06 15.63
CA ARG A 40 0.93 -7.09 16.94
C ARG A 40 2.01 -6.03 17.08
N PHE A 41 2.81 -5.81 16.04
CA PHE A 41 3.83 -4.75 16.04
C PHE A 41 3.19 -3.37 16.24
N LEU A 42 2.18 -3.02 15.45
CA LEU A 42 1.51 -1.72 15.52
C LEU A 42 0.82 -1.48 16.86
N ARG A 43 0.23 -2.53 17.46
CA ARG A 43 -0.39 -2.47 18.79
C ARG A 43 0.60 -2.30 19.94
N ASN A 44 1.87 -2.64 19.73
CA ASN A 44 2.92 -2.51 20.76
C ASN A 44 3.65 -1.16 20.71
N LEU A 45 3.36 -0.30 19.71
CA LEU A 45 3.92 1.04 19.64
C LEU A 45 3.33 1.92 20.75
N SER A 46 4.14 2.82 21.31
CA SER A 46 3.67 3.77 22.33
C SER A 46 2.68 4.77 21.76
N ASP A 47 1.73 5.21 22.58
CA ASP A 47 0.81 6.29 22.23
C ASP A 47 1.57 7.53 21.72
N GLY A 48 1.03 8.15 20.65
CA GLY A 48 1.66 9.29 19.99
C GLY A 48 2.78 8.94 19.01
N SER A 49 3.11 7.66 18.80
CA SER A 49 4.09 7.26 17.77
C SER A 49 3.65 7.74 16.38
N VAL A 50 4.62 8.15 15.56
CA VAL A 50 4.40 8.58 14.17
C VAL A 50 5.00 7.56 13.22
N GLY A 51 4.23 7.13 12.23
CA GLY A 51 4.63 6.13 11.24
C GLY A 51 4.31 6.54 9.80
N LEU A 52 4.96 5.86 8.85
CA LEU A 52 4.73 5.98 7.42
C LEU A 52 4.49 4.58 6.84
N ASP A 53 3.34 4.39 6.17
CA ASP A 53 2.99 3.18 5.44
C ASP A 53 3.14 3.45 3.93
N VAL A 54 4.26 3.00 3.34
CA VAL A 54 4.60 3.21 1.92
C VAL A 54 4.09 2.04 1.09
N GLY A 55 3.32 2.33 0.05
CA GLY A 55 2.54 1.32 -0.66
C GLY A 55 1.37 0.84 0.18
N CYS A 56 0.67 1.76 0.85
CA CYS A 56 -0.38 1.42 1.82
C CYS A 56 -1.59 0.72 1.19
N GLY A 57 -1.75 0.77 -0.13
CA GLY A 57 -2.82 0.15 -0.89
C GLY A 57 -4.20 0.53 -0.34
N ASN A 58 -4.95 -0.47 0.12
CA ASN A 58 -6.27 -0.25 0.71
C ASN A 58 -6.25 0.27 2.16
N GLY A 59 -5.07 0.56 2.71
CA GLY A 59 -4.90 1.20 4.02
C GLY A 59 -5.27 0.30 5.20
N LYS A 60 -5.27 -1.03 5.05
CA LYS A 60 -5.71 -1.96 6.11
C LYS A 60 -4.95 -1.84 7.43
N TYR A 61 -3.74 -1.28 7.41
CA TYR A 61 -2.92 -1.09 8.61
C TYR A 61 -3.16 0.25 9.32
N LEU A 62 -3.70 1.26 8.62
CA LEU A 62 -3.82 2.64 9.12
C LEU A 62 -4.74 2.76 10.35
N ALA A 63 -5.69 1.84 10.50
CA ALA A 63 -6.68 1.85 11.58
C ALA A 63 -6.40 0.82 12.69
N VAL A 64 -5.29 0.08 12.64
CA VAL A 64 -4.98 -1.01 13.58
C VAL A 64 -4.79 -0.51 15.01
N ASN A 65 -4.08 0.61 15.17
CA ASN A 65 -3.86 1.26 16.46
C ASN A 65 -4.28 2.74 16.34
N ARG A 66 -5.32 3.13 17.07
CA ARG A 66 -5.89 4.49 17.03
C ARG A 66 -5.11 5.51 17.85
N ASN A 67 -4.14 5.06 18.65
CA ASN A 67 -3.34 5.93 19.51
C ASN A 67 -2.04 6.40 18.83
N ILE A 68 -1.77 5.94 17.62
CA ILE A 68 -0.60 6.33 16.82
C ILE A 68 -1.06 7.06 15.56
N PHE A 69 -0.19 7.89 15.00
CA PHE A 69 -0.45 8.64 13.79
C PHE A 69 0.33 8.03 12.62
N ILE A 70 -0.38 7.43 11.67
CA ILE A 70 0.23 6.85 10.47
C ILE A 70 -0.17 7.68 9.25
N ILE A 71 0.82 8.08 8.46
CA ILE A 71 0.62 8.63 7.13
C ILE A 71 0.71 7.48 6.13
N GLY A 72 -0.31 7.32 5.28
CA GLY A 72 -0.26 6.39 4.15
C GLY A 72 0.20 7.10 2.88
N SER A 73 1.04 6.44 2.08
CA SER A 73 1.38 6.86 0.73
C SER A 73 1.20 5.68 -0.22
N ASP A 74 0.49 5.90 -1.31
CA ASP A 74 0.46 5.02 -2.47
C ASP A 74 0.59 5.87 -3.74
N ARG A 75 0.67 5.23 -4.91
CA ARG A 75 0.79 5.91 -6.20
C ARG A 75 -0.52 6.58 -6.63
#